data_AF-A0A2V2FHU4-F1
#
_entry.id   AF-A0A2V2FHU4-F1
#
_cell.length_a   1.000
_cell.length_b   1.000
_cell.length_c   1.000
_cell.angle_alpha   90.00
_cell.angle_beta   90.00
_cell.angle_gamma   90.00
#
_symmetry.space_group_name_H-M   'P 1'
#
loop_
_entity.id
_entity.type
_entity.pdbx_description
1 polymer ?
#
loop_
_entity_poly.entity_id
_entity_poly.type
_entity_poly.pdbx_seq_one_letter_code
_entity_poly.pdbx_strand_id
1 'polypeptide(L)'
;MYIFQKAHRALTYLPLLASKAVKVGTALKMSASGGLDLCGETDKPRYISNIETTGDGSLIPVSEITEDTVLIAPLGAAASTIGIGKKFKLHTDAASVGAAAGGCLEVASFDGKAVGDLVIFRVVDADPTTSS
;
A
#
# COMPACT_ATOMS: atom_id res chain seq x y z
N MET A 1 36.32 2.49 14.10
CA MET A 1 35.29 1.63 13.49
C MET A 1 34.02 2.46 13.38
N TYR A 2 33.75 3.02 12.21
CA TYR A 2 32.57 3.86 12.01
C TYR A 2 31.39 2.94 11.66
N ILE A 3 30.40 2.88 12.55
CA ILE A 3 29.11 2.26 12.25
C ILE A 3 28.34 3.30 11.44
N PHE A 4 28.27 3.11 10.13
CA PHE A 4 27.36 3.88 9.28
C PHE A 4 25.93 3.43 9.61
N GLN A 5 25.18 4.27 10.32
CA GLN A 5 23.76 4.06 10.54
C GLN A 5 23.04 4.07 9.18
N LYS A 6 22.35 2.96 8.88
CA LYS A 6 21.57 2.71 7.66
C LYS A 6 20.67 3.91 7.38
N ALA A 7 20.87 4.59 6.26
CA ALA A 7 19.95 5.61 5.76
C ALA A 7 18.60 4.92 5.45
N HIS A 8 17.73 4.83 6.44
CA HIS A 8 16.31 4.61 6.18
C HIS A 8 15.78 5.92 5.61
N ARG A 9 15.18 5.89 4.41
CA ARG A 9 14.55 7.01 3.66
C ARG A 9 15.37 7.59 2.50
N ALA A 10 15.86 6.74 1.59
CA ALA A 10 16.10 7.20 0.24
C ALA A 10 14.76 7.13 -0.53
N LEU A 11 14.34 8.26 -1.11
CA LEU A 11 13.43 8.22 -2.26
C LEU A 11 14.12 7.40 -3.34
N THR A 12 13.53 6.26 -3.70
CA THR A 12 14.10 5.40 -4.74
C THR A 12 13.35 5.67 -6.04
N TYR A 13 14.09 5.83 -7.13
CA TYR A 13 13.51 5.97 -8.46
C TYR A 13 13.44 4.60 -9.11
N LEU A 14 12.22 4.11 -9.37
CA LEU A 14 11.99 2.81 -9.98
C LEU A 14 11.10 2.96 -11.22
N PRO A 15 11.28 2.11 -12.24
CA PRO A 15 10.51 2.22 -13.48
C PRO A 15 9.06 1.81 -13.24
N LEU A 16 8.12 2.68 -13.59
CA LEU A 16 6.70 2.35 -13.64
C LEU A 16 6.39 1.58 -14.93
N LEU A 17 5.54 0.56 -14.88
CA LEU A 17 5.09 -0.10 -16.11
C LEU A 17 4.32 0.89 -17.00
N ALA A 18 4.52 0.76 -18.32
CA ALA A 18 3.82 1.60 -19.29
C ALA A 18 2.30 1.48 -19.15
N SER A 19 1.59 2.58 -19.42
CA SER A 19 0.14 2.72 -19.32
C SER A 19 -0.44 2.56 -17.90
N LYS A 20 0.39 2.56 -16.86
CA LYS A 20 -0.05 2.58 -15.46
C LYS A 20 -0.12 4.01 -14.96
N ALA A 21 -1.33 4.54 -14.82
CA ALA A 21 -1.53 5.81 -14.14
C ALA A 21 -1.46 5.62 -12.63
N VAL A 22 -0.77 6.51 -11.93
CA VAL A 22 -0.64 6.50 -10.46
C VAL A 22 -0.83 7.92 -9.92
N LYS A 23 -1.24 8.00 -8.66
CA LYS A 23 -1.32 9.25 -7.90
C LYS A 23 -0.36 9.20 -6.72
N VAL A 24 -0.20 10.32 -6.02
CA VAL A 24 0.48 10.33 -4.73
C VAL A 24 -0.29 9.42 -3.77
N GLY A 25 0.43 8.54 -3.07
CA GLY A 25 -0.18 7.60 -2.13
C GLY A 25 -0.62 6.27 -2.74
N THR A 26 -0.55 6.09 -4.08
CA THR A 26 -0.87 4.80 -4.71
C THR A 26 0.12 3.73 -4.26
N ALA A 27 -0.41 2.59 -3.80
CA ALA A 27 0.32 1.41 -3.40
C ALA A 27 0.75 0.56 -4.61
N LEU A 28 2.03 0.22 -4.63
CA LEU A 28 2.70 -0.44 -5.75
C LEU A 28 3.44 -1.70 -5.31
N LYS A 29 3.55 -2.63 -6.26
CA LYS A 29 4.33 -3.87 -6.16
C LYS A 29 5.32 -3.97 -7.31
N MET A 30 6.34 -4.83 -7.15
CA MET A 30 7.13 -5.25 -8.31
C MET A 30 6.33 -6.23 -9.15
N SER A 31 6.25 -5.98 -10.45
CA SER A 31 5.77 -6.95 -11.41
C SER A 31 6.77 -8.10 -11.59
N ALA A 32 6.28 -9.28 -11.95
CA ALA A 32 7.10 -10.42 -12.35
C ALA A 32 7.98 -10.11 -13.58
N SER A 33 7.54 -9.21 -14.45
CA SER A 33 8.27 -8.78 -15.65
C SER A 33 9.34 -7.70 -15.35
N GLY A 34 9.47 -7.26 -14.11
CA GLY A 34 10.25 -6.08 -13.73
C GLY A 34 9.42 -4.79 -13.86
N GLY A 35 9.75 -3.80 -13.03
CA GLY A 35 9.03 -2.53 -12.90
C GLY A 35 7.89 -2.54 -11.90
N LEU A 36 7.39 -1.35 -11.57
CA LEU A 36 6.30 -1.11 -10.64
C LEU A 36 4.95 -1.30 -11.34
N ASP A 37 4.06 -2.03 -10.70
CA ASP A 37 2.65 -2.15 -11.06
C ASP A 37 1.76 -1.76 -9.87
N LEU A 38 0.49 -1.49 -10.13
CA LEU A 38 -0.51 -1.28 -9.10
C LEU A 38 -0.70 -2.56 -8.28
N CYS A 39 -0.87 -2.38 -6.97
CA CYS A 39 -1.37 -3.45 -6.12
C CYS A 39 -2.84 -3.74 -6.44
N GLY A 40 -3.19 -5.01 -6.56
CA GLY A 40 -4.55 -5.50 -6.44
C GLY A 40 -4.98 -5.67 -4.98
N GLU A 41 -6.20 -6.12 -4.77
CA GLU A 41 -6.86 -6.11 -3.45
C GLU A 41 -6.12 -6.90 -2.36
N THR A 42 -5.49 -8.02 -2.74
CA THR A 42 -4.79 -8.93 -1.82
C THR A 42 -3.27 -8.86 -1.96
N ASP A 43 -2.76 -8.03 -2.87
CA ASP A 43 -1.32 -7.88 -3.01
C ASP A 43 -0.75 -7.20 -1.77
N LYS A 44 0.44 -7.62 -1.33
CA LYS A 44 1.18 -6.94 -0.27
C LYS A 44 1.88 -5.71 -0.86
N PRO A 45 1.52 -4.48 -0.47
CA PRO A 45 2.22 -3.27 -0.92
C PRO A 45 3.69 -3.29 -0.51
N ARG A 46 4.57 -2.89 -1.43
CA ARG A 46 6.01 -2.72 -1.14
C ARG A 46 6.49 -1.30 -1.31
N TYR A 47 5.79 -0.51 -2.13
CA TYR A 47 6.13 0.87 -2.39
C TYR A 47 4.90 1.77 -2.41
N ILE A 48 5.10 3.05 -2.11
CA ILE A 48 4.11 4.11 -2.26
C ILE A 48 4.62 5.13 -3.28
N SER A 49 3.78 5.50 -4.25
CA SER A 49 4.09 6.56 -5.21
C SER A 49 4.13 7.93 -4.51
N ASN A 50 5.16 8.73 -4.82
CA ASN A 50 5.26 10.12 -4.34
C ASN A 50 4.90 11.15 -5.42
N ILE A 51 4.44 10.72 -6.60
CA ILE A 51 4.03 11.60 -7.69
C ILE A 51 2.73 11.12 -8.34
N GLU A 52 2.17 11.99 -9.17
CA GLU A 52 1.11 11.64 -10.12
C GLU A 52 1.69 11.57 -11.53
N THR A 53 1.34 10.53 -12.29
CA THR A 53 1.72 10.40 -13.70
C THR A 53 0.68 9.54 -14.43
N THR A 54 0.56 9.75 -15.74
CA THR A 54 -0.34 8.99 -16.62
C THR A 54 0.28 7.70 -17.15
N GLY A 55 1.52 7.36 -16.75
CA GLY A 55 2.13 6.07 -17.07
C GLY A 55 2.87 6.03 -18.40
N ASP A 56 3.83 6.94 -18.57
CA ASP A 56 4.75 6.99 -19.72
C ASP A 56 5.89 5.96 -19.66
N GLY A 57 5.94 5.13 -18.62
CA GLY A 57 7.02 4.18 -18.39
C GLY A 57 8.27 4.78 -17.72
N SER A 58 8.18 6.03 -17.25
CA SER A 58 9.30 6.74 -16.62
C SER A 58 9.67 6.18 -15.25
N LEU A 59 10.88 6.53 -14.80
CA LEU A 59 11.29 6.34 -13.42
C LEU A 59 10.50 7.27 -12.52
N ILE A 60 9.83 6.72 -11.52
CA ILE A 60 9.05 7.48 -10.54
C ILE A 60 9.70 7.41 -9.16
N PRO A 61 9.69 8.49 -8.37
CA PRO A 61 10.14 8.45 -7.00
C PRO A 61 9.12 7.72 -6.13
N VAL A 62 9.59 6.72 -5.39
CA VAL A 62 8.76 5.94 -4.46
C VAL A 62 9.37 5.86 -3.07
N SER A 63 8.49 5.63 -2.10
CA SER A 63 8.85 5.31 -0.73
C SER A 63 8.69 3.81 -0.52
N GLU A 64 9.74 3.13 -0.06
CA GLU A 64 9.66 1.71 0.30
C GLU A 64 8.91 1.52 1.63
N ILE A 65 8.05 0.52 1.67
CA ILE A 65 7.32 0.12 2.87
C ILE A 65 8.14 -0.94 3.60
N THR A 66 8.55 -0.63 4.82
CA THR A 66 9.18 -1.57 5.75
C THR A 66 8.17 -2.05 6.80
N GLU A 67 8.54 -3.05 7.60
CA GLU A 67 7.69 -3.61 8.67
C GLU A 67 7.24 -2.56 9.69
N ASP A 68 8.06 -1.54 9.95
CA ASP A 68 7.74 -0.44 10.86
C ASP A 68 6.95 0.71 10.20
N THR A 69 6.63 0.60 8.91
CA THR A 69 5.93 1.67 8.18
C THR A 69 4.44 1.65 8.52
N VAL A 70 3.95 2.78 9.02
CA VAL A 70 2.52 3.04 9.17
C VAL A 70 2.01 3.87 8.00
N LEU A 71 0.84 3.50 7.49
CA LEU A 71 0.17 4.15 6.37
C LEU A 71 -1.12 4.78 6.84
N ILE A 72 -1.51 5.90 6.23
CA ILE A 72 -2.80 6.55 6.46
C ILE A 72 -3.54 6.51 5.14
N ALA A 73 -4.71 5.88 5.13
CA ALA A 73 -5.53 5.74 3.93
C ALA A 73 -7.01 5.94 4.26
N PRO A 74 -7.80 6.50 3.33
CA PRO A 74 -9.24 6.62 3.49
C PRO A 74 -9.93 5.25 3.31
N LEU A 75 -11.03 5.05 4.03
CA LEU A 75 -11.95 3.93 3.77
C LEU A 75 -12.66 4.13 2.42
N GLY A 76 -12.48 3.21 1.48
CA GLY A 76 -13.21 3.17 0.20
C GLY A 76 -14.66 2.68 0.35
N ALA A 77 -14.94 1.94 1.43
CA ALA A 77 -16.28 1.49 1.82
C ALA A 77 -16.48 1.66 3.33
N ALA A 78 -17.73 1.90 3.76
CA ALA A 78 -18.04 1.98 5.18
C ALA A 78 -17.71 0.65 5.88
N ALA A 79 -16.99 0.72 7.00
CA ALA A 79 -16.43 -0.43 7.70
C ALA A 79 -17.02 -0.55 9.11
N SER A 80 -18.28 -1.01 9.22
CA SER A 80 -18.98 -1.16 10.50
C SER A 80 -18.23 -2.07 11.49
N THR A 81 -17.55 -3.09 10.97
CA THR A 81 -16.78 -4.11 11.70
C THR A 81 -15.30 -3.77 11.89
N ILE A 82 -14.86 -2.55 11.56
CA ILE A 82 -13.47 -2.13 11.79
C ILE A 82 -13.09 -2.26 13.26
N GLY A 83 -11.87 -2.73 13.49
CA GLY A 83 -11.29 -2.88 14.81
C GLY A 83 -9.78 -3.05 14.70
N ILE A 84 -9.06 -2.66 15.75
CA ILE A 84 -7.59 -2.80 15.82
C ILE A 84 -7.21 -4.27 15.62
N GLY A 85 -6.18 -4.53 14.80
CA GLY A 85 -5.74 -5.87 14.44
C GLY A 85 -6.59 -6.58 13.38
N LYS A 86 -7.70 -5.98 12.91
CA LYS A 86 -8.43 -6.51 11.76
C LYS A 86 -7.71 -6.17 10.47
N LYS A 87 -7.66 -7.15 9.58
CA LYS A 87 -7.07 -7.00 8.25
C LYS A 87 -8.13 -6.58 7.23
N PHE A 88 -7.73 -5.72 6.33
CA PHE A 88 -8.51 -5.23 5.21
C PHE A 88 -7.71 -5.41 3.92
N LYS A 89 -8.45 -5.52 2.83
CA LYS A 89 -7.92 -5.50 1.47
C LYS A 89 -7.64 -4.07 1.04
N LEU A 90 -6.76 -3.94 0.06
CA LEU A 90 -6.67 -2.71 -0.71
C LEU A 90 -7.90 -2.59 -1.60
N HIS A 91 -8.36 -1.37 -1.88
CA HIS A 91 -9.38 -1.14 -2.88
C HIS A 91 -8.79 -1.25 -4.30
N THR A 92 -9.65 -1.35 -5.32
CA THR A 92 -9.23 -1.51 -6.72
C THR A 92 -8.51 -0.29 -7.30
N ASP A 93 -8.59 0.86 -6.62
CA ASP A 93 -7.85 2.09 -6.96
C ASP A 93 -6.40 2.09 -6.44
N ALA A 94 -6.01 1.06 -5.69
CA ALA A 94 -4.73 0.92 -5.04
C ALA A 94 -4.33 2.08 -4.10
N ALA A 95 -5.28 2.89 -3.61
CA ALA A 95 -5.02 4.07 -2.77
C ALA A 95 -5.94 4.15 -1.55
N SER A 96 -7.11 3.52 -1.60
CA SER A 96 -8.06 3.45 -0.50
C SER A 96 -8.19 2.02 0.06
N VAL A 97 -8.81 1.91 1.22
CA VAL A 97 -9.02 0.64 1.91
C VAL A 97 -10.31 0.01 1.43
N GLY A 98 -10.25 -1.25 1.03
CA GLY A 98 -11.36 -2.01 0.48
C GLY A 98 -12.11 -2.84 1.52
N ALA A 99 -12.52 -4.05 1.13
CA ALA A 99 -13.30 -4.96 1.96
C ALA A 99 -12.50 -5.52 3.15
N ALA A 100 -13.22 -5.95 4.20
CA ALA A 100 -12.63 -6.59 5.36
C ALA A 100 -12.20 -8.06 5.08
N ALA A 101 -11.17 -8.50 5.80
CA ALA A 101 -10.56 -9.84 5.81
C ALA A 101 -9.79 -10.24 4.53
N GLY A 102 -8.77 -11.09 4.71
CA GLY A 102 -8.00 -11.67 3.60
C GLY A 102 -7.09 -10.69 2.85
N GLY A 103 -6.79 -9.53 3.44
CA GLY A 103 -5.90 -8.52 2.87
C GLY A 103 -4.67 -8.26 3.74
N CYS A 104 -3.84 -7.32 3.27
CA CYS A 104 -2.54 -7.01 3.88
C CYS A 104 -2.55 -5.76 4.75
N LEU A 105 -3.69 -5.06 4.91
CA LEU A 105 -3.79 -3.81 5.66
C LEU A 105 -4.37 -4.08 7.05
N GLU A 106 -3.51 -4.19 8.05
CA GLU A 106 -3.95 -4.37 9.44
C GLU A 106 -4.20 -3.02 10.11
N VAL A 107 -5.38 -2.86 10.71
CA VAL A 107 -5.78 -1.62 11.39
C VAL A 107 -4.95 -1.42 12.65
N ALA A 108 -4.22 -0.30 12.71
CA ALA A 108 -3.49 0.15 13.89
C ALA A 108 -4.30 1.18 14.71
N SER A 109 -5.05 2.06 14.05
CA SER A 109 -5.90 3.06 14.70
C SER A 109 -6.94 3.62 13.72
N PHE A 110 -8.10 4.06 14.20
CA PHE A 110 -9.16 4.67 13.41
C PHE A 110 -9.96 5.66 14.26
N ASP A 111 -10.47 6.72 13.63
CA ASP A 111 -11.35 7.72 14.27
C ASP A 111 -12.80 7.64 13.73
N GLY A 112 -13.01 6.84 12.69
CA GLY A 112 -14.28 6.76 11.98
C GLY A 112 -14.49 5.42 11.27
N LYS A 113 -15.68 5.27 10.68
CA LYS A 113 -16.15 4.04 10.03
C LYS A 113 -16.87 4.30 8.70
N ALA A 114 -17.07 5.56 8.33
CA ALA A 114 -17.71 5.95 7.09
C ALA A 114 -16.72 5.96 5.93
N VAL A 115 -17.25 5.98 4.70
CA VAL A 115 -16.44 6.17 3.50
C VAL A 115 -15.70 7.50 3.59
N GLY A 116 -14.41 7.50 3.30
CA GLY A 116 -13.54 8.67 3.35
C GLY A 116 -12.86 8.90 4.71
N ASP A 117 -13.30 8.25 5.78
CA ASP A 117 -12.63 8.36 7.08
C ASP A 117 -11.21 7.82 6.99
N LEU A 118 -10.25 8.57 7.55
CA LEU A 118 -8.85 8.19 7.56
C LEU A 118 -8.58 7.15 8.64
N VAL A 119 -7.88 6.10 8.26
CA VAL A 119 -7.50 5.00 9.13
C VAL A 119 -6.00 4.77 9.01
N ILE A 120 -5.37 4.46 10.13
CA ILE A 120 -3.95 4.15 10.22
C ILE A 120 -3.78 2.64 10.16
N PHE A 121 -2.92 2.16 9.27
CA PHE A 121 -2.66 0.75 9.04
C PHE A 121 -1.18 0.41 9.11
N ARG A 122 -0.90 -0.87 9.30
CA ARG A 122 0.40 -1.50 9.05
C ARG A 122 0.24 -2.51 7.92
N VAL A 123 1.28 -2.66 7.11
CA VAL A 123 1.31 -3.69 6.08
C VAL A 123 1.79 -4.99 6.71
N VAL A 124 0.94 -6.01 6.69
CA VAL A 124 1.22 -7.36 7.19
C VAL A 124 1.10 -8.38 6.05
N ASP A 125 1.47 -9.63 6.31
CA ASP A 125 1.17 -10.70 5.36
C ASP A 125 -0.33 -10.99 5.32
N ALA A 126 -0.82 -11.26 4.10
CA ALA A 126 -2.19 -11.72 3.89
C ALA A 126 -2.45 -13.00 4.69
N ASP A 127 -3.70 -13.22 5.07
CA ASP A 127 -4.09 -14.47 5.71
C ASP A 127 -3.78 -15.65 4.76
N PRO A 128 -3.26 -16.77 5.29
CA PRO A 128 -2.95 -17.92 4.45
C PRO A 128 -4.23 -18.38 3.76
N THR A 129 -4.20 -18.49 2.43
CA THR A 129 -5.28 -19.12 1.67
C THR A 129 -5.36 -20.57 2.11
N THR A 130 -6.41 -20.95 2.85
CA THR A 130 -6.71 -22.36 3.09
C THR A 130 -7.04 -22.98 1.74
N SER A 131 -6.06 -23.60 1.10
CA SER A 131 -6.29 -24.53 0.00
C SER A 131 -7.01 -25.74 0.58
N SER A 132 -8.33 -25.77 0.44
CA SER A 132 -9.16 -26.96 0.62
C SER A 132 -9.03 -27.87 -0.60
#